data_AF-A6TR21-F1
#
_entry.id   AF-A6TR21-F1
#
_cell.length_a   1.000
_cell.length_b   1.000
_cell.length_c   1.000
_cell.angle_alpha   90.00
_cell.angle_beta   90.00
_cell.angle_gamma   90.00
#
_symmetry.space_group_name_H-M   'P 1'
#
loop_
_entity.id
_entity.type
_entity.pdbx_description
1 polymer ?
#
loop_
_entity_poly.entity_id
_entity_poly.type
_entity_poly.pdbx_seq_one_letter_code
_entity_poly.pdbx_strand_id
1 'polypeptide(L)'
;MIKGYCTSSRGMVMITVIMIISVVLLLALSMVTVSTNHYQMVHSSSSGIKAYYLAESAIDITTYELLIMSEQAIFYFLTDLQSYKIQYILEGEEGDTILLKDYHPPILENYLEDKVVDHLSIIERRITQPFEEYHASHYYEILIEGVSLSTNHIQMMGIGSYDEARRFIKFVVQLPEVIEVGVDALGLPEIEVVPLRVVSYYQTFGE
;
A
#
# COMPACT_ATOMS: atom_id res chain seq x y z
N MET A 1 -46.99 28.96 -64.62
CA MET A 1 -47.00 27.51 -64.89
C MET A 1 -46.79 26.81 -63.56
N ILE A 2 -47.88 26.35 -62.93
CA ILE A 2 -47.86 25.81 -61.56
C ILE A 2 -47.43 24.35 -61.61
N LYS A 3 -46.37 24.02 -60.87
CA LYS A 3 -45.79 22.68 -60.71
C LYS A 3 -46.86 21.71 -60.19
N GLY A 4 -47.13 20.65 -60.96
CA GLY A 4 -47.95 19.53 -60.51
C GLY A 4 -47.18 18.70 -59.48
N TYR A 5 -47.51 18.84 -58.21
CA TYR A 5 -47.02 17.96 -57.16
C TYR A 5 -47.74 16.61 -57.28
N CYS A 6 -47.00 15.52 -57.52
CA CYS A 6 -47.54 14.16 -57.49
C CYS A 6 -47.96 13.79 -56.05
N THR A 7 -49.21 14.08 -55.67
CA THR A 7 -49.80 13.62 -54.42
C THR A 7 -50.34 12.19 -54.58
N SER A 8 -49.43 11.20 -54.65
CA SER A 8 -49.82 9.80 -54.43
C SER A 8 -49.91 9.55 -52.93
N SER A 9 -51.13 9.55 -52.38
CA SER A 9 -51.37 9.38 -50.93
C SER A 9 -50.72 8.12 -50.36
N ARG A 10 -50.64 7.05 -51.15
CA ARG A 10 -50.01 5.78 -50.77
C ARG A 10 -48.49 5.90 -50.58
N GLY A 11 -47.81 6.68 -51.43
CA GLY A 11 -46.37 6.91 -51.31
C GLY A 11 -46.02 7.72 -50.07
N MET A 12 -46.84 8.73 -49.74
CA MET A 12 -46.65 9.53 -48.54
C MET A 12 -46.81 8.69 -47.26
N VAL A 13 -47.80 7.79 -47.21
CA VAL A 13 -47.97 6.85 -46.08
C VAL A 13 -46.79 5.89 -45.94
N MET A 14 -46.24 5.40 -47.06
CA MET A 14 -45.08 4.51 -47.01
C MET A 14 -43.83 5.23 -46.46
N ILE A 15 -43.60 6.48 -46.89
CA ILE A 15 -42.46 7.28 -46.43
C ILE A 15 -42.59 7.61 -44.93
N THR A 16 -43.79 7.97 -44.46
CA THR A 16 -43.99 8.26 -43.03
C THR A 16 -43.80 7.03 -42.17
N VAL A 17 -44.27 5.86 -42.62
CA VAL A 17 -44.04 4.59 -41.92
C VAL A 17 -42.54 4.27 -41.85
N ILE A 18 -41.79 4.44 -42.95
CA ILE A 18 -40.34 4.24 -42.95
C ILE A 18 -39.66 5.20 -41.98
N MET A 19 -40.01 6.49 -42.00
CA MET A 19 -39.45 7.46 -41.05
C MET A 19 -39.72 7.07 -39.59
N ILE A 20 -40.97 6.68 -39.28
CA ILE A 20 -41.33 6.26 -37.92
C ILE A 20 -40.51 5.04 -37.51
N ILE A 21 -40.38 4.03 -38.37
CA ILE A 21 -39.56 2.84 -38.10
C ILE A 21 -38.09 3.21 -37.89
N SER A 22 -37.52 4.09 -38.73
CA SER A 22 -36.14 4.54 -38.58
C SER A 22 -35.91 5.29 -37.26
N VAL A 23 -36.84 6.14 -36.85
CA VAL A 23 -36.75 6.85 -35.57
C VAL A 23 -36.84 5.87 -34.40
N VAL A 24 -37.76 4.91 -34.43
CA VAL A 24 -37.88 3.88 -33.39
C VAL A 24 -36.61 3.03 -33.32
N LEU A 25 -36.02 2.67 -34.46
CA LEU A 25 -34.79 1.88 -34.52
C LEU A 25 -33.58 2.65 -33.98
N LEU A 26 -33.47 3.95 -34.31
CA LEU A 26 -32.45 4.83 -33.75
C LEU A 26 -32.57 4.96 -32.23
N LEU A 27 -33.80 5.12 -31.72
CA LEU A 27 -34.06 5.17 -30.28
C LEU A 27 -33.72 3.84 -29.60
N ALA A 28 -34.07 2.71 -30.20
CA ALA A 28 -33.75 1.39 -29.69
C ALA A 28 -32.24 1.15 -29.62
N LEU A 29 -31.49 1.50 -30.68
CA LEU A 29 -30.03 1.40 -30.69
C LEU A 29 -29.41 2.31 -29.62
N SER A 30 -29.88 3.56 -29.50
CA SER A 30 -29.41 4.47 -28.46
C SER A 30 -29.64 3.92 -27.05
N MET A 31 -30.80 3.28 -26.80
CA MET A 31 -31.11 2.67 -25.51
C MET A 31 -30.19 1.50 -25.20
N VAL A 32 -29.92 0.63 -26.20
CA VAL A 32 -28.98 -0.48 -26.05
C VAL A 32 -27.58 0.05 -25.73
N THR A 33 -27.08 1.04 -26.47
CA THR A 33 -25.76 1.63 -26.24
C THR A 33 -25.61 2.24 -24.85
N VAL A 34 -26.61 3.00 -24.38
CA VAL A 34 -26.59 3.58 -23.03
C VAL A 34 -26.58 2.48 -21.97
N SER A 35 -27.39 1.43 -22.14
CA SER A 35 -27.45 0.30 -21.23
C SER A 35 -26.14 -0.47 -21.16
N THR A 36 -25.52 -0.77 -22.31
CA THR A 36 -24.24 -1.48 -22.37
C THR A 36 -23.12 -0.67 -21.72
N ASN A 37 -23.08 0.64 -21.98
CA ASN A 37 -22.07 1.52 -21.37
C ASN A 37 -22.25 1.63 -19.85
N HIS A 38 -23.50 1.75 -19.39
CA HIS A 38 -23.80 1.78 -17.96
C HIS A 38 -23.39 0.47 -17.27
N TYR A 39 -23.71 -0.67 -17.89
CA TYR A 39 -23.31 -1.99 -17.39
C TYR A 39 -21.79 -2.12 -17.28
N GLN A 40 -21.05 -1.75 -18.34
CA GLN A 40 -19.59 -1.77 -18.33
C GLN A 40 -18.99 -0.86 -17.25
N MET A 41 -19.57 0.33 -17.04
CA MET A 41 -19.13 1.26 -15.99
C MET A 41 -19.34 0.68 -14.60
N VAL A 42 -20.51 0.09 -14.33
CA VAL A 42 -20.80 -0.54 -13.03
C VAL A 42 -19.89 -1.75 -12.79
N HIS A 43 -19.69 -2.58 -13.81
CA HIS A 43 -18.81 -3.74 -13.73
C HIS A 43 -17.36 -3.33 -13.45
N SER A 44 -16.84 -2.37 -14.22
CA SER A 44 -15.49 -1.82 -14.03
C SER A 44 -15.31 -1.19 -12.65
N SER A 45 -16.34 -0.49 -12.14
CA SER A 45 -16.32 0.04 -10.78
C SER A 45 -16.25 -1.07 -9.72
N SER A 46 -17.01 -2.15 -9.89
CA SER A 46 -16.98 -3.30 -8.98
C SER A 46 -15.61 -3.98 -8.97
N SER A 47 -15.04 -4.25 -10.14
CA SER A 47 -13.68 -4.78 -10.27
C SER A 47 -12.64 -3.83 -9.65
N GLY A 48 -12.81 -2.53 -9.83
CA GLY A 48 -11.96 -1.50 -9.23
C GLY A 48 -12.02 -1.44 -7.71
N ILE A 49 -13.18 -1.74 -7.10
CA ILE A 49 -13.32 -1.83 -5.63
C ILE A 49 -12.61 -3.08 -5.11
N LYS A 50 -12.79 -4.23 -5.78
CA LYS A 50 -12.09 -5.47 -5.40
C LYS A 50 -10.57 -5.35 -5.55
N ALA A 51 -10.11 -4.74 -6.63
CA ALA A 51 -8.69 -4.42 -6.82
C ALA A 51 -8.16 -3.50 -5.71
N TYR A 52 -8.97 -2.57 -5.20
CA TYR A 52 -8.60 -1.72 -4.08
C TYR A 52 -8.42 -2.53 -2.79
N TYR A 53 -9.39 -3.38 -2.43
CA TYR A 53 -9.27 -4.27 -1.27
C TYR A 53 -8.06 -5.21 -1.33
N LEU A 54 -7.70 -5.70 -2.52
CA LEU A 54 -6.48 -6.49 -2.73
C LEU A 54 -5.22 -5.68 -2.40
N ALA A 55 -5.17 -4.41 -2.82
CA ALA A 55 -4.06 -3.51 -2.52
C ALA A 55 -3.98 -3.19 -1.02
N GLU A 56 -5.10 -2.93 -0.35
CA GLU A 56 -5.14 -2.69 1.09
C GLU A 56 -4.66 -3.93 1.87
N SER A 57 -5.13 -5.12 1.47
CA SER A 57 -4.71 -6.38 2.08
C SER A 57 -3.19 -6.59 1.99
N ALA A 58 -2.59 -6.23 0.84
CA ALA A 58 -1.14 -6.30 0.66
C ALA A 58 -0.41 -5.38 1.65
N ILE A 59 -0.92 -4.17 1.87
CA ILE A 59 -0.33 -3.20 2.80
C ILE A 59 -0.48 -3.66 4.25
N ASP A 60 -1.65 -4.15 4.64
CA ASP A 60 -1.90 -4.61 6.01
C ASP A 60 -0.97 -5.76 6.38
N ILE A 61 -0.84 -6.74 5.48
CA ILE A 61 0.07 -7.88 5.65
C ILE A 61 1.52 -7.40 5.75
N THR A 62 1.93 -6.50 4.84
CA THR A 62 3.30 -5.96 4.84
C THR A 62 3.62 -5.19 6.11
N THR A 63 2.69 -4.35 6.56
CA THR A 63 2.86 -3.55 7.77
C THR A 63 2.99 -4.44 8.99
N TYR A 64 2.20 -5.51 9.05
CA TYR A 64 2.28 -6.51 10.12
C TYR A 64 3.63 -7.26 10.12
N GLU A 65 4.11 -7.67 8.94
CA GLU A 65 5.42 -8.33 8.82
C GLU A 65 6.57 -7.40 9.25
N LEU A 66 6.55 -6.14 8.81
CA LEU A 66 7.53 -5.14 9.22
C LEU A 66 7.48 -4.86 10.72
N LEU A 67 6.29 -4.83 11.31
CA LEU A 67 6.13 -4.67 12.75
C LEU A 67 6.81 -5.81 13.51
N ILE A 68 6.56 -7.07 13.13
CA ILE A 68 7.21 -8.23 13.77
C ILE A 68 8.74 -8.16 13.64
N MET A 69 9.24 -7.88 12.44
CA MET A 69 10.68 -7.78 12.19
C MET A 69 11.31 -6.65 13.03
N SER A 70 10.62 -5.53 13.13
CA SER A 70 11.05 -4.38 13.93
C SER A 70 11.03 -4.69 15.43
N GLU A 71 9.97 -5.32 15.94
CA GLU A 71 9.88 -5.73 17.35
C GLU A 71 10.99 -6.72 17.71
N GLN A 72 11.31 -7.65 16.81
CA GLN A 72 12.41 -8.58 17.00
C GLN A 72 13.77 -7.85 17.05
N ALA A 73 13.99 -6.88 16.15
CA ALA A 73 15.20 -6.06 16.16
C ALA A 73 15.34 -5.25 17.47
N ILE A 74 14.25 -4.61 17.91
CA ILE A 74 14.18 -3.86 19.17
C ILE A 74 14.48 -4.79 20.36
N PHE A 75 13.92 -5.99 20.38
CA PHE A 75 14.16 -6.95 21.45
C PHE A 75 15.64 -7.32 21.59
N TYR A 76 16.32 -7.61 20.47
CA TYR A 76 17.76 -7.89 20.48
C TYR A 76 18.57 -6.68 20.95
N PHE A 77 18.26 -5.50 20.43
CA PHE A 77 18.90 -4.25 20.84
C PHE A 77 18.77 -4.00 22.35
N LEU A 78 17.55 -4.12 22.91
CA LEU A 78 17.31 -3.89 24.34
C LEU A 78 18.02 -4.92 25.22
N THR A 79 18.10 -6.17 24.77
CA THR A 79 18.81 -7.26 25.49
C THR A 79 20.32 -6.99 25.53
N ASP A 80 20.90 -6.59 24.40
CA ASP A 80 22.32 -6.27 24.30
C ASP A 80 22.66 -4.99 25.07
N LEU A 81 21.79 -3.97 25.01
CA LEU A 81 21.94 -2.74 25.78
C LEU A 81 21.91 -3.00 27.28
N GLN A 82 20.98 -3.85 27.75
CA GLN A 82 20.91 -4.24 29.16
C GLN A 82 22.20 -4.94 29.60
N SER A 83 22.68 -5.89 28.79
CA SER A 83 23.92 -6.63 29.06
C SER A 83 25.13 -5.69 29.10
N TYR A 84 25.22 -4.75 28.16
CA TYR A 84 26.25 -3.72 28.11
C TYR A 84 26.22 -2.80 29.34
N LYS A 85 25.03 -2.33 29.75
CA LYS A 85 24.87 -1.50 30.96
C LYS A 85 25.35 -2.23 32.22
N ILE A 86 25.01 -3.52 32.37
CA ILE A 86 25.45 -4.33 33.52
C ILE A 86 26.98 -4.47 33.53
N GLN A 87 27.57 -4.82 32.38
CA GLN A 87 29.02 -4.97 32.26
C GLN A 87 29.76 -3.66 32.58
N TYR A 88 29.25 -2.54 32.05
CA TYR A 88 29.82 -1.22 32.29
C TYR A 88 29.84 -0.85 33.79
N ILE A 89 28.79 -1.21 34.53
CA ILE A 89 28.72 -0.96 35.98
C ILE A 89 29.70 -1.85 36.74
N LEU A 90 29.75 -3.14 36.43
CA LEU A 90 30.65 -4.09 37.09
C LEU A 90 32.13 -3.71 36.89
N GLU A 91 32.51 -3.33 35.67
CA GLU A 91 33.88 -2.89 35.36
C GLU A 91 34.22 -1.55 36.04
N GLY A 92 33.21 -0.69 36.28
CA GLY A 92 33.36 0.58 37.00
C GLY A 92 33.53 0.42 38.52
N GLU A 93 33.06 -0.67 39.12
CA GLU A 93 33.19 -0.94 40.56
C GLU A 93 34.53 -1.60 40.93
N GLU A 94 35.17 -2.34 40.01
CA GLU A 94 36.42 -3.08 40.27
C GLU A 94 37.71 -2.26 40.08
N GLY A 95 37.65 -1.07 39.47
CA GLY A 95 38.83 -0.27 39.09
C GLY A 95 38.81 1.17 39.63
N ASP A 96 39.58 1.43 40.68
CA ASP A 96 39.82 2.78 41.21
C ASP A 96 40.56 3.63 40.16
N THR A 97 39.86 4.59 39.56
CA THR A 97 40.35 5.63 38.63
C THR A 97 40.99 5.17 37.31
N ILE A 98 40.48 5.75 36.20
CA ILE A 98 40.96 5.67 34.80
C ILE A 98 40.25 4.58 33.99
N LEU A 99 39.07 4.89 33.44
CA LEU A 99 38.51 4.47 32.13
C LEU A 99 36.98 4.66 32.03
N LEU A 100 36.37 5.50 32.88
CA LEU A 100 34.99 5.98 32.75
C LEU A 100 34.81 6.95 31.57
N LYS A 101 35.48 6.72 30.43
CA LYS A 101 35.66 7.77 29.41
C LYS A 101 34.89 7.64 28.13
N ASP A 102 34.36 6.48 27.75
CA ASP A 102 33.60 6.41 26.50
C ASP A 102 32.47 5.37 26.60
N TYR A 103 31.31 5.81 27.12
CA TYR A 103 30.07 5.04 27.07
C TYR A 103 29.60 5.01 25.60
N HIS A 104 29.78 3.87 24.95
CA HIS A 104 29.42 3.63 23.55
C HIS A 104 28.40 2.49 23.49
N PRO A 105 27.12 2.77 23.78
CA PRO A 105 26.10 1.75 23.75
C PRO A 105 25.91 1.21 22.32
N PRO A 106 25.34 0.00 22.18
CA PRO A 106 24.83 -0.45 20.89
C PRO A 106 23.86 0.59 20.30
N ILE A 107 23.76 0.63 18.98
CA ILE A 107 22.97 1.60 18.21
C ILE A 107 21.85 0.83 17.51
N LEU A 108 20.59 1.24 17.69
CA LEU A 108 19.42 0.50 17.19
C LEU A 108 19.43 0.36 15.66
N GLU A 109 19.93 1.37 14.97
CA GLU A 109 20.02 1.47 13.52
C GLU A 109 20.77 0.27 12.92
N ASN A 110 21.83 -0.22 13.59
CA ASN A 110 22.58 -1.39 13.14
C ASN A 110 21.73 -2.67 13.19
N TYR A 111 20.84 -2.79 14.18
CA TYR A 111 19.94 -3.93 14.31
C TYR A 111 18.78 -3.85 13.31
N LEU A 112 18.29 -2.64 13.03
CA LEU A 112 17.28 -2.42 12.00
C LEU A 112 17.83 -2.70 10.61
N GLU A 113 19.09 -2.34 10.34
CA GLU A 113 19.75 -2.66 9.07
C GLU A 113 19.85 -4.18 8.87
N ASP A 114 20.44 -4.90 9.83
CA ASP A 114 20.64 -6.36 9.77
C ASP A 114 19.32 -7.16 9.77
N LYS A 115 18.34 -6.78 10.61
CA LYS A 115 17.11 -7.57 10.81
C LYS A 115 15.93 -7.14 9.97
N VAL A 116 15.87 -5.87 9.56
CA VAL A 116 14.75 -5.34 8.78
C VAL A 116 15.19 -5.10 7.34
N VAL A 117 16.14 -4.20 7.14
CA VAL A 117 16.50 -3.68 5.80
C VAL A 117 17.05 -4.79 4.90
N ASP A 118 17.98 -5.59 5.40
CA ASP A 118 18.58 -6.69 4.64
C ASP A 118 17.57 -7.78 4.24
N HIS A 119 16.45 -7.85 4.96
CA HIS A 119 15.42 -8.86 4.78
C HIS A 119 14.17 -8.36 4.03
N LEU A 120 14.17 -7.09 3.59
CA LEU A 120 13.05 -6.49 2.86
C LEU A 120 12.72 -7.22 1.56
N SER A 121 13.71 -7.82 0.89
CA SER A 121 13.49 -8.62 -0.33
C SER A 121 12.54 -9.81 -0.13
N ILE A 122 12.37 -10.30 1.09
CA ILE A 122 11.44 -11.40 1.42
C ILE A 122 9.98 -10.89 1.44
N ILE A 123 9.79 -9.60 1.73
CA ILE A 123 8.48 -8.94 1.74
C ILE A 123 8.00 -8.66 0.32
N GLU A 124 8.91 -8.35 -0.60
CA GLU A 124 8.58 -8.13 -2.02
C GLU A 124 8.07 -9.43 -2.66
N ARG A 125 6.76 -9.51 -2.88
CA ARG A 125 6.13 -10.71 -3.44
C ARG A 125 4.82 -10.41 -4.15
N ARG A 126 4.46 -11.31 -5.04
CA ARG A 126 3.17 -11.36 -5.73
C ARG A 126 2.42 -12.63 -5.34
N ILE A 127 1.19 -12.47 -4.87
CA ILE A 127 0.32 -13.57 -4.45
C ILE A 127 -0.91 -13.61 -5.36
N THR A 128 -1.05 -14.70 -6.10
CA THR A 128 -2.14 -14.95 -7.04
C THR A 128 -3.29 -15.70 -6.38
N GLN A 129 -4.51 -15.26 -6.66
CA GLN A 129 -5.75 -15.81 -6.11
C GLN A 129 -5.79 -15.95 -4.57
N PRO A 130 -5.48 -14.88 -3.81
CA PRO A 130 -5.51 -14.90 -2.34
C PRO A 130 -6.90 -15.09 -1.72
N PHE A 131 -7.99 -14.82 -2.45
CA PHE A 131 -9.36 -14.88 -1.94
C PHE A 131 -10.22 -15.83 -2.79
N GLU A 132 -10.79 -16.87 -2.17
CA GLU A 132 -11.56 -17.89 -2.89
C GLU A 132 -12.90 -17.35 -3.42
N GLU A 133 -13.47 -16.34 -2.75
CA GLU A 133 -14.73 -15.70 -3.13
C GLU A 133 -14.60 -14.89 -4.43
N TYR A 134 -13.37 -14.62 -4.86
CA TYR A 134 -13.06 -13.78 -6.00
C TYR A 134 -12.97 -14.64 -7.27
N HIS A 135 -14.10 -14.75 -7.98
CA HIS A 135 -14.24 -15.68 -9.12
C HIS A 135 -13.44 -15.33 -10.39
N ALA A 136 -12.94 -14.10 -10.53
CA ALA A 136 -12.15 -13.67 -11.68
C ALA A 136 -10.64 -13.74 -11.37
N SER A 137 -9.80 -13.62 -12.39
CA SER A 137 -8.34 -13.59 -12.18
C SER A 137 -7.96 -12.38 -11.34
N HIS A 138 -7.22 -12.63 -10.26
CA HIS A 138 -6.86 -11.61 -9.30
C HIS A 138 -5.56 -11.93 -8.55
N TYR A 139 -4.89 -10.88 -8.09
CA TYR A 139 -3.66 -10.98 -7.30
C TYR A 139 -3.45 -9.69 -6.50
N TYR A 140 -2.58 -9.76 -5.49
CA TYR A 140 -1.92 -8.59 -4.97
C TYR A 140 -0.40 -8.73 -5.07
N GLU A 141 0.29 -7.61 -5.01
CA GLU A 141 1.74 -7.52 -5.13
C GLU A 141 2.25 -6.39 -4.23
N ILE A 142 3.40 -6.61 -3.61
CA ILE A 142 4.07 -5.65 -2.75
C ILE A 142 5.40 -5.33 -3.41
N LEU A 143 5.65 -4.04 -3.66
CA LEU A 143 6.91 -3.55 -4.20
C LEU A 143 7.56 -2.61 -3.20
N ILE A 144 8.88 -2.68 -3.09
CA ILE A 144 9.67 -1.74 -2.29
C ILE A 144 10.28 -0.73 -3.25
N GLU A 145 9.85 0.53 -3.15
CA GLU A 145 10.30 1.59 -4.05
C GLU A 145 11.62 2.22 -3.57
N GLY A 146 11.87 2.22 -2.25
CA GLY A 146 13.10 2.74 -1.70
C GLY A 146 13.22 2.64 -0.19
N VAL A 147 14.47 2.63 0.29
CA VAL A 147 14.83 2.68 1.70
C VAL A 147 15.75 3.88 1.89
N SER A 148 15.41 4.75 2.82
CA SER A 148 16.22 5.91 3.18
C SER A 148 16.61 5.82 4.65
N LEU A 149 17.82 5.34 4.90
CA LEU A 149 18.39 5.26 6.25
C LEU A 149 18.57 6.64 6.89
N SER A 150 18.92 7.66 6.10
CA SER A 150 19.10 9.03 6.61
C SER A 150 17.81 9.67 7.13
N THR A 151 16.67 9.23 6.62
CA THR A 151 15.36 9.68 7.10
C THR A 151 14.65 8.61 7.91
N ASN A 152 15.23 7.42 8.07
CA ASN A 152 14.62 6.26 8.71
C ASN A 152 13.24 5.87 8.14
N HIS A 153 13.09 5.95 6.81
CA HIS A 153 11.82 5.64 6.13
C HIS A 153 11.98 4.54 5.08
N ILE A 154 10.94 3.71 4.94
CA ILE A 154 10.78 2.74 3.86
C ILE A 154 9.54 3.12 3.04
N GLN A 155 9.72 3.27 1.74
CA GLN A 155 8.66 3.54 0.78
C GLN A 155 8.30 2.27 0.02
N MET A 156 7.01 1.95 0.02
CA MET A 156 6.48 0.75 -0.60
C MET A 156 5.19 1.06 -1.38
N MET A 157 4.86 0.14 -2.29
CA MET A 157 3.64 0.18 -3.07
C MET A 157 2.93 -1.16 -3.01
N GLY A 158 1.69 -1.13 -2.51
CA GLY A 158 0.74 -2.23 -2.63
C GLY A 158 -0.02 -2.12 -3.94
N ILE A 159 -0.02 -3.19 -4.72
CA ILE A 159 -0.75 -3.31 -5.98
C ILE A 159 -1.81 -4.38 -5.82
N GLY A 160 -3.06 -4.03 -6.15
CA GLY A 160 -4.16 -4.98 -6.22
C GLY A 160 -4.71 -5.03 -7.63
N SER A 161 -4.99 -6.24 -8.13
CA SER A 161 -5.52 -6.45 -9.47
C SER A 161 -6.68 -7.44 -9.43
N TYR A 162 -7.81 -7.07 -10.00
CA TYR A 162 -8.98 -7.93 -10.16
C TYR A 162 -9.62 -7.67 -11.52
N ASP A 163 -9.74 -8.71 -12.34
CA ASP A 163 -10.48 -8.65 -13.61
C ASP A 163 -10.11 -7.42 -14.46
N GLU A 164 -8.81 -7.33 -14.79
CA GLU A 164 -8.16 -6.23 -15.53
C GLU A 164 -8.13 -4.86 -14.83
N ALA A 165 -8.92 -4.64 -13.78
CA ALA A 165 -8.82 -3.44 -12.96
C ALA A 165 -7.60 -3.53 -12.03
N ARG A 166 -6.83 -2.43 -11.96
CA ARG A 166 -5.66 -2.30 -11.07
C ARG A 166 -5.79 -1.10 -10.15
N ARG A 167 -5.33 -1.24 -8.92
CA ARG A 167 -5.22 -0.19 -7.92
C ARG A 167 -3.84 -0.23 -7.29
N PHE A 168 -3.32 0.96 -7.01
CA PHE A 168 -1.98 1.17 -6.48
C PHE A 168 -2.13 2.05 -5.25
N ILE A 169 -1.53 1.61 -4.15
CA ILE A 169 -1.52 2.37 -2.92
C ILE A 169 -0.06 2.49 -2.50
N LYS A 170 0.41 3.73 -2.40
CA LYS A 170 1.74 4.04 -1.88
C LYS A 170 1.61 4.26 -0.39
N PHE A 171 2.54 3.66 0.35
CA PHE A 171 2.64 3.88 1.78
C PHE A 171 4.09 4.01 2.19
N VAL A 172 4.31 4.88 3.17
CA VAL A 172 5.62 5.17 3.73
C VAL A 172 5.57 4.87 5.20
N VAL A 173 6.52 4.06 5.64
CA VAL A 173 6.66 3.62 7.02
C VAL A 173 7.93 4.25 7.59
N GLN A 174 7.82 4.83 8.78
CA GLN A 174 8.95 5.24 9.61
C GLN A 174 9.35 4.05 10.48
N LEU A 175 10.63 3.71 10.41
CA LEU A 175 11.23 2.67 11.23
C LEU A 175 11.31 3.12 12.70
N PRO A 176 11.52 2.19 13.64
CA PRO A 176 11.68 2.54 15.05
C PRO A 176 12.84 3.50 15.31
N GLU A 177 12.72 4.33 16.34
CA GLU A 177 13.72 5.33 16.74
C GLU A 177 13.94 5.31 18.25
N VAL A 178 15.16 5.62 18.68
CA VAL A 178 15.51 5.76 20.10
C VAL A 178 15.51 7.22 20.48
N ILE A 179 14.85 7.55 21.59
CA ILE A 179 14.86 8.89 22.18
C ILE A 179 15.43 8.78 23.59
N GLU A 180 16.42 9.62 23.92
CA GLU A 180 16.88 9.78 25.29
C GLU A 180 15.89 10.65 26.07
N VAL A 181 15.28 10.08 27.10
CA VAL A 181 14.26 10.74 27.93
C VAL A 181 14.81 11.26 29.26
N GLY A 182 16.01 10.84 29.62
CA GLY A 182 16.65 11.27 30.85
C GLY A 182 17.79 10.36 31.28
N VAL A 183 17.87 10.12 32.59
CA VAL A 183 18.91 9.33 33.22
C VAL A 183 18.23 8.33 34.14
N ASP A 184 18.63 7.07 34.04
CA ASP A 184 18.09 5.98 34.85
C ASP A 184 18.63 6.01 36.29
N ALA A 185 18.16 5.08 37.12
CA ALA A 185 18.57 4.96 38.53
C ALA A 185 20.08 4.71 38.72
N LEU A 186 20.80 4.34 37.65
CA LEU A 186 22.23 4.02 37.65
C LEU A 186 23.07 5.16 37.09
N GLY A 187 22.46 6.31 36.78
CA GLY A 187 23.17 7.45 36.21
C GLY A 187 23.47 7.30 34.71
N LEU A 188 22.89 6.30 34.04
CA LEU A 188 23.08 6.03 32.61
C LEU A 188 21.90 6.57 31.78
N PRO A 189 22.07 6.82 30.47
CA PRO A 189 20.97 7.32 29.63
C PRO A 189 19.73 6.42 29.71
N GLU A 190 18.59 7.03 30.04
CA GLU A 190 17.28 6.39 29.96
C GLU A 190 16.75 6.59 28.54
N ILE A 191 16.39 5.48 27.90
CA ILE A 191 15.95 5.47 26.51
C ILE A 191 14.50 5.02 26.38
N GLU A 192 13.79 5.65 25.46
CA GLU A 192 12.47 5.23 24.99
C GLU A 192 12.57 4.84 23.51
N VAL A 193 11.98 3.70 23.14
CA VAL A 193 11.92 3.27 21.76
C VAL A 193 10.55 3.61 21.19
N VAL A 194 10.53 4.48 20.19
CA VAL A 194 9.33 4.79 19.41
C VAL A 194 9.12 3.66 18.41
N PRO A 195 7.94 2.99 18.41
CA PRO A 195 7.69 1.88 17.51
C PRO A 195 7.50 2.36 16.07
N LEU A 196 7.52 1.40 15.15
CA LEU A 196 7.23 1.59 13.73
C LEU A 196 5.87 2.28 13.51
N ARG A 197 5.82 3.22 12.57
CA ARG A 197 4.61 4.01 12.28
C ARG A 197 4.41 4.21 10.79
N VAL A 198 3.16 4.13 10.34
CA VAL A 198 2.78 4.54 8.99
C VAL A 198 2.70 6.07 8.95
N VAL A 199 3.54 6.70 8.12
CA VAL A 199 3.63 8.17 7.99
C VAL A 199 2.74 8.68 6.89
N SER A 200 2.65 7.95 5.78
CA SER A 200 1.75 8.31 4.69
C SER A 200 1.13 7.08 4.06
N TYR A 201 -0.11 7.25 3.60
CA TYR A 201 -0.91 6.23 2.94
C TYR A 201 -1.81 6.95 1.95
N TYR A 202 -1.63 6.69 0.66
CA TYR A 202 -2.46 7.31 -0.38
C TYR A 202 -2.54 6.47 -1.64
N GLN A 203 -3.69 6.56 -2.29
CA GLN A 203 -3.91 5.94 -3.59
C GLN A 203 -3.17 6.72 -4.69
N THR A 204 -2.55 6.00 -5.62
CA THR A 204 -1.86 6.59 -6.78
C THR A 204 -2.26 5.89 -8.08
N PHE A 205 -1.76 6.42 -9.20
CA PHE A 205 -1.69 5.72 -10.48
C PHE A 205 -0.36 4.96 -10.54
N GLY A 206 -0.37 3.77 -11.13
CA GLY A 206 0.86 3.04 -11.44
C GLY A 206 1.60 3.75 -12.57
N GLU A 207 2.90 3.93 -12.40
CA GLU A 207 3.81 4.37 -13.47
C GLU A 207 4.23 3.20 -14.36
#